data_AF-A0AAU4QSK5-F1
#
_entry.id   AF-A0AAU4QSK5-F1
#
_cell.length_a   1.000
_cell.length_b   1.000
_cell.length_c   1.000
_cell.angle_alpha   90.00
_cell.angle_beta   90.00
_cell.angle_gamma   90.00
#
_symmetry.space_group_name_H-M   'P 1'
#
loop_
_entity.id
_entity.type
_entity.pdbx_description
1 polymer ?
#
loop_
_entity_poly.entity_id
_entity_poly.type
_entity_poly.pdbx_seq_one_letter_code
_entity_poly.pdbx_strand_id
1 'polypeptide(L)'
;MSPTIEVDEQTYRSIEFAARMGGTTAGEVVARLVRTASVPPSAPAAASKAGAERERKVDVYADYEGHRTRGSYDQDTKRIDITSGPLAGQSFKTPTGAARAVVAHYKPDVNPNRNGWSFWLLDDGSGGVLQSIRHSA
;
A
#
# COMPACT_ATOMS: atom_id res chain seq x y z
N MET A 1 19.35 28.15 -15.38
CA MET A 1 19.07 27.68 -16.75
C MET A 1 18.30 26.38 -16.64
N SER A 2 17.10 26.32 -17.21
CA SER A 2 16.32 25.08 -17.27
C SER A 2 16.78 24.28 -18.49
N PRO A 3 17.16 23.01 -18.34
CA PRO A 3 17.54 22.19 -19.49
C PRO A 3 16.33 21.95 -20.39
N THR A 4 16.53 22.08 -21.70
CA THR A 4 15.51 21.78 -22.72
C THR A 4 15.72 20.37 -23.24
N ILE A 5 14.64 19.62 -23.45
CA ILE A 5 14.66 18.30 -24.06
C ILE A 5 13.85 18.33 -25.36
N GLU A 6 14.28 17.60 -26.38
CA GLU A 6 13.51 17.42 -27.60
C GLU A 6 12.63 16.18 -27.49
N VAL A 7 11.36 16.32 -27.83
CA VAL A 7 10.36 15.25 -27.86
C VAL A 7 9.56 15.38 -29.15
N ASP A 8 9.11 14.25 -29.69
CA ASP A 8 8.20 14.27 -30.84
C ASP A 8 6.83 14.83 -30.44
N GLU A 9 6.06 15.25 -31.44
CA GLU A 9 4.77 15.92 -31.23
C GLU A 9 3.74 15.03 -30.51
N GLN A 10 3.74 13.72 -30.77
CA GLN A 10 2.80 12.81 -30.13
C GLN A 10 3.14 12.60 -28.66
N THR A 11 4.42 12.47 -28.34
CA THR A 11 4.92 12.40 -26.96
C THR A 11 4.61 13.69 -26.21
N TYR A 12 4.87 14.85 -26.83
CA TYR A 12 4.55 16.15 -26.24
C TYR A 12 3.06 16.28 -25.91
N ARG A 13 2.17 15.93 -26.86
CA ARG A 13 0.71 15.93 -26.63
C ARG A 13 0.29 15.00 -25.50
N SER A 14 0.94 13.85 -25.37
CA SER A 14 0.67 12.88 -24.30
C SER A 14 1.09 13.40 -22.92
N ILE A 15 2.24 14.07 -22.85
CA ILE A 15 2.74 14.71 -21.63
C ILE A 15 1.82 15.86 -21.21
N GLU A 16 1.43 16.72 -22.14
CA GLU A 16 0.49 17.84 -21.89
C GLU A 16 -0.89 17.33 -21.44
N PHE A 17 -1.38 16.25 -22.04
CA PHE A 17 -2.64 15.62 -21.63
C PHE A 17 -2.55 15.10 -20.19
N ALA A 18 -1.47 14.40 -19.83
CA ALA A 18 -1.24 13.93 -18.47
C ALA A 18 -1.09 15.08 -17.47
N ALA A 19 -0.41 16.16 -17.86
CA ALA A 19 -0.24 17.38 -17.07
C ALA A 19 -1.60 18.01 -16.76
N ARG A 20 -2.46 18.16 -17.78
CA ARG A 20 -3.82 18.69 -17.65
C ARG A 20 -4.71 17.83 -16.75
N MET A 21 -4.67 16.51 -16.89
CA MET A 21 -5.45 15.61 -16.05
C MET A 21 -5.01 15.63 -14.58
N GLY A 22 -3.71 15.80 -14.33
CA GLY A 22 -3.14 15.83 -12.99
C GLY A 22 -3.05 17.21 -12.34
N GLY A 23 -3.49 18.28 -13.02
CA GLY A 23 -3.31 19.66 -12.54
C GLY A 23 -1.84 20.05 -12.32
N THR A 24 -0.93 19.44 -13.08
CA THR A 24 0.52 19.57 -12.93
C THR A 24 1.16 20.10 -14.22
N THR A 25 2.48 20.25 -14.26
CA THR A 25 3.23 20.73 -15.45
C THR A 25 3.84 19.57 -16.23
N ALA A 26 4.10 19.77 -17.53
CA ALA A 26 4.77 18.78 -18.37
C ALA A 26 6.11 18.29 -17.78
N GLY A 27 6.91 19.21 -17.22
CA GLY A 27 8.18 18.87 -16.57
C GLY A 27 8.02 17.97 -15.35
N GLU A 28 6.95 18.16 -14.57
CA GLU A 28 6.66 17.35 -13.39
C GLU A 28 6.14 15.95 -13.76
N VAL A 29 5.37 15.84 -14.85
CA VAL A 29 5.02 14.54 -15.46
C VAL A 29 6.28 13.76 -15.84
N VAL A 30 7.21 14.40 -16.55
CA VAL A 30 8.49 13.78 -16.95
C VAL A 30 9.31 13.38 -15.73
N ALA A 31 9.45 14.27 -14.74
CA ALA A 31 10.18 13.97 -13.51
C ALA A 31 9.60 12.76 -12.75
N ARG A 32 8.26 12.64 -12.72
CA ARG A 32 7.57 11.50 -12.11
C ARG A 32 7.79 10.20 -12.88
N LEU A 33 7.73 10.24 -14.20
CA LEU A 33 8.01 9.08 -15.06
C LEU A 33 9.44 8.58 -14.87
N VAL A 34 10.43 9.50 -14.91
CA VAL A 34 11.84 9.18 -14.69
C VAL A 34 12.04 8.57 -13.31
N ARG A 35 11.49 9.19 -12.25
CA ARG A 35 11.57 8.63 -10.89
C ARG A 35 11.02 7.21 -10.81
N THR A 36 9.88 6.96 -11.46
CA THR A 36 9.24 5.64 -11.47
C THR A 36 10.09 4.61 -12.21
N ALA A 37 10.67 4.99 -13.35
CA ALA A 37 11.53 4.12 -14.15
C ALA A 37 12.91 3.87 -13.51
N SER A 38 13.41 4.81 -12.69
CA SER A 38 14.67 4.65 -11.95
C SER A 38 14.57 3.72 -10.74
N VAL A 39 13.36 3.37 -10.28
CA VAL A 39 13.20 2.32 -9.26
C VAL A 39 13.35 0.96 -9.96
N PRO A 40 14.30 0.11 -9.55
CA PRO A 40 14.48 -1.20 -10.16
C PRO A 40 13.18 -2.02 -10.02
N PRO A 41 12.77 -2.76 -11.07
CA PRO A 41 11.52 -3.50 -11.06
C PRO A 41 11.62 -4.72 -10.15
N SER A 42 11.30 -4.57 -8.86
CA SER A 42 10.90 -5.70 -8.02
C SER A 42 9.44 -6.04 -8.32
N ALA A 43 9.25 -6.91 -9.31
CA ALA A 43 8.03 -7.68 -9.62
C ALA A 43 6.74 -6.87 -9.93
N PRO A 44 5.79 -7.44 -10.70
CA PRO A 44 4.73 -6.65 -11.33
C PRO A 44 3.61 -6.34 -10.32
N ALA A 45 3.55 -5.10 -9.82
CA ALA A 45 2.31 -4.56 -9.30
C ALA A 45 1.51 -3.98 -10.47
N ALA A 46 0.48 -4.71 -10.87
CA ALA A 46 -0.46 -4.34 -11.91
C ALA A 46 -0.92 -2.88 -11.77
N ALA A 47 -0.75 -2.16 -12.88
CA ALA A 47 -1.51 -1.05 -13.40
C ALA A 47 -2.59 -0.39 -12.51
N SER A 48 -2.47 0.95 -12.46
CA SER A 48 -3.58 1.92 -12.54
C SER A 48 -4.41 2.18 -11.29
N LYS A 49 -4.33 3.45 -10.83
CA LYS A 49 -5.15 4.20 -9.81
C LYS A 49 -4.48 4.59 -8.48
N ALA A 50 -3.20 4.27 -8.28
CA ALA A 50 -2.48 4.51 -7.02
C ALA A 50 -2.11 5.98 -6.67
N GLY A 51 -2.73 6.98 -7.29
CA GLY A 51 -2.52 8.40 -6.93
C GLY A 51 -3.32 8.83 -5.71
N ALA A 52 -4.59 8.42 -5.62
CA ALA A 52 -5.50 8.79 -4.53
C ALA A 52 -5.71 7.65 -3.51
N GLU A 53 -5.49 6.39 -3.90
CA GLU A 53 -5.69 5.22 -3.01
C GLU A 53 -4.57 5.03 -1.98
N ARG A 54 -3.41 5.67 -2.16
CA ARG A 54 -2.31 5.58 -1.17
C ARG A 54 -2.50 6.49 0.03
N GLU A 55 -3.29 7.56 -0.08
CA GLU A 55 -3.44 8.53 1.01
C GLU A 55 -4.24 7.99 2.20
N ARG A 56 -4.98 6.86 2.03
CA ARG A 56 -5.76 6.22 3.10
C ARG A 56 -5.42 4.76 3.37
N LYS A 57 -4.28 4.30 2.83
CA LYS A 57 -3.70 3.01 3.20
C LYS A 57 -2.73 3.20 4.36
N VAL A 58 -2.94 2.43 5.41
CA VAL A 58 -2.12 2.47 6.63
C VAL A 58 -1.35 1.18 6.72
N ASP A 59 -0.03 1.29 6.79
CA ASP A 59 0.83 0.13 6.98
C ASP A 59 0.70 -0.40 8.40
N VAL A 60 0.59 -1.72 8.52
CA VAL A 60 0.41 -2.42 9.77
C VAL A 60 1.32 -3.64 9.87
N TYR A 61 1.63 -4.04 11.10
CA TYR A 61 2.34 -5.28 11.39
C TYR A 61 1.72 -6.01 12.57
N ALA A 62 2.01 -7.30 12.67
CA ALA A 62 1.69 -8.11 13.83
C ALA A 62 2.87 -9.04 14.11
N ASP A 63 3.30 -9.07 15.36
CA ASP A 63 4.30 -10.03 15.84
C ASP A 63 3.56 -11.19 16.52
N TYR A 64 3.68 -12.39 15.96
CA TYR A 64 3.02 -13.59 16.47
C TYR A 64 3.98 -14.78 16.45
N GLU A 65 4.15 -15.46 17.60
CA GLU A 65 5.10 -16.57 17.78
C GLU A 65 6.54 -16.24 17.29
N GLY A 66 6.98 -14.99 17.47
CA GLY A 66 8.30 -14.52 17.01
C GLY A 66 8.39 -14.19 15.53
N HIS A 67 7.28 -14.29 14.79
CA HIS A 67 7.20 -13.94 13.38
C HIS A 67 6.47 -12.61 13.16
N ARG A 68 7.14 -11.67 12.49
CA ARG A 68 6.53 -10.43 12.05
C ARG A 68 5.82 -10.62 10.71
N THR A 69 4.51 -10.43 10.70
CA THR A 69 3.70 -10.31 9.49
C THR A 69 3.40 -8.84 9.25
N ARG A 70 3.61 -8.33 8.03
CA ARG A 70 3.21 -6.96 7.66
C ARG A 70 2.10 -6.97 6.62
N GLY A 71 1.28 -5.93 6.64
CA GLY A 71 0.22 -5.71 5.67
C GLY A 71 -0.12 -4.24 5.52
N SER A 72 -0.97 -3.95 4.55
CA SER A 72 -1.51 -2.62 4.29
C SER A 72 -3.01 -2.64 4.54
N TYR A 73 -3.48 -1.82 5.47
CA TYR A 73 -4.89 -1.66 5.80
C TYR A 73 -5.50 -0.51 5.01
N ASP A 74 -6.58 -0.78 4.30
CA ASP A 74 -7.36 0.20 3.57
C ASP A 74 -8.52 0.70 4.47
N GLN A 75 -8.52 1.99 4.79
CA GLN A 75 -9.53 2.59 5.66
C GLN A 75 -10.94 2.64 5.05
N ASP A 76 -11.04 2.73 3.71
CA ASP A 76 -12.32 2.84 3.00
C ASP A 76 -13.00 1.48 2.88
N THR A 77 -12.25 0.49 2.41
CA THR A 77 -12.78 -0.86 2.16
C THR A 77 -12.68 -1.75 3.40
N LYS A 78 -11.96 -1.32 4.43
CA LYS A 78 -11.63 -2.09 5.64
C LYS A 78 -10.89 -3.39 5.34
N ARG A 79 -10.29 -3.48 4.14
CA ARG A 79 -9.50 -4.61 3.67
C ARG A 79 -8.10 -4.51 4.27
N ILE A 80 -7.47 -5.66 4.43
CA ILE A 80 -6.05 -5.73 4.73
C ILE A 80 -5.39 -6.66 3.72
N ASP A 81 -4.30 -6.17 3.13
CA ASP A 81 -3.48 -6.88 2.16
C ASP A 81 -2.17 -7.26 2.85
N ILE A 82 -1.87 -8.56 2.97
CA ILE A 82 -0.63 -9.01 3.58
C ILE A 82 0.52 -8.82 2.59
N THR A 83 1.54 -8.05 3.00
CA THR A 83 2.68 -7.67 2.15
C THR A 83 3.94 -8.45 2.48
N SER A 84 4.03 -9.07 3.66
CA SER A 84 5.18 -9.88 4.04
C SER A 84 4.82 -11.05 4.97
N GLY A 85 5.68 -12.06 4.98
CA GLY A 85 5.45 -13.31 5.69
C GLY A 85 4.85 -14.40 4.80
N PRO A 86 4.48 -15.55 5.38
CA PRO A 86 4.01 -16.73 4.64
C PRO A 86 2.65 -16.53 3.98
N LEU A 87 1.90 -15.51 4.38
CA LEU A 87 0.61 -15.13 3.79
C LEU A 87 0.75 -13.94 2.82
N ALA A 88 1.97 -13.55 2.42
CA ALA A 88 2.19 -12.45 1.50
C ALA A 88 1.44 -12.65 0.18
N GLY A 89 0.78 -11.58 -0.29
CA GLY A 89 -0.07 -11.59 -1.48
C GLY A 89 -1.53 -11.98 -1.20
N GLN A 90 -1.88 -12.35 0.04
CA GLN A 90 -3.27 -12.60 0.42
C GLN A 90 -3.99 -11.32 0.87
N SER A 91 -5.20 -11.13 0.34
CA SER A 91 -6.09 -10.02 0.70
C SER A 91 -7.28 -10.52 1.51
N PHE A 92 -7.56 -9.86 2.63
CA PHE A 92 -8.67 -10.20 3.51
C PHE A 92 -9.67 -9.06 3.64
N LYS A 93 -10.96 -9.39 3.53
CA LYS A 93 -12.06 -8.41 3.61
C LYS A 93 -12.17 -7.68 4.96
N THR A 94 -11.52 -8.20 6.02
CA THR A 94 -11.56 -7.59 7.35
C THR A 94 -10.23 -7.81 8.09
N PRO A 95 -9.86 -6.93 9.04
CA PRO A 95 -8.67 -7.11 9.88
C PRO A 95 -8.72 -8.41 10.70
N THR A 96 -9.91 -8.76 11.19
CA THR A 96 -10.16 -10.01 11.93
C THR A 96 -9.93 -11.23 11.06
N GLY A 97 -10.35 -11.21 9.79
CA GLY A 97 -10.10 -12.30 8.85
C GLY A 97 -8.62 -12.57 8.65
N ALA A 98 -7.81 -11.51 8.50
CA ALA A 98 -6.37 -11.65 8.36
C ALA A 98 -5.69 -12.11 9.65
N ALA A 99 -6.10 -11.58 10.80
CA ALA A 99 -5.55 -12.02 12.10
C ALA A 99 -5.79 -13.51 12.33
N ARG A 100 -7.00 -14.01 12.01
CA ARG A 100 -7.33 -15.44 12.07
C ARG A 100 -6.44 -16.26 11.14
N ALA A 101 -6.16 -15.78 9.94
CA ALA A 101 -5.30 -16.47 8.98
C ALA A 101 -3.85 -16.56 9.49
N VAL A 102 -3.31 -15.47 10.06
CA VAL A 102 -1.97 -15.47 10.67
C VAL A 102 -1.90 -16.47 11.81
N VAL A 103 -2.87 -16.46 12.73
CA VAL A 103 -2.87 -17.42 13.84
C VAL A 103 -3.04 -18.86 13.37
N ALA A 104 -3.96 -19.13 12.44
CA ALA A 104 -4.17 -20.47 11.90
C ALA A 104 -2.93 -21.01 11.17
N HIS A 105 -2.13 -20.15 10.56
CA HIS A 105 -0.90 -20.54 9.90
C HIS A 105 0.19 -20.94 10.90
N TYR A 106 0.47 -20.08 11.89
CA TYR A 106 1.57 -20.30 12.82
C TYR A 106 1.25 -21.27 13.96
N LYS A 107 -0.03 -21.37 14.33
CA LYS A 107 -0.46 -22.19 15.46
C LYS A 107 -1.85 -22.80 15.17
N PRO A 108 -1.91 -23.83 14.31
CA PRO A 108 -3.18 -24.43 13.89
C PRO A 108 -3.94 -25.11 15.05
N ASP A 109 -3.23 -25.51 16.12
CA ASP A 109 -3.80 -26.23 17.26
C ASP A 109 -4.55 -25.34 18.26
N VAL A 110 -4.52 -24.01 18.09
CA VAL A 110 -5.22 -23.07 18.97
C VAL A 110 -6.40 -22.42 18.27
N ASN A 111 -7.40 -21.99 19.04
CA ASN A 111 -8.53 -21.26 18.51
C ASN A 111 -8.05 -19.95 17.83
N PRO A 112 -8.23 -19.80 16.49
CA PRO A 112 -7.70 -18.66 15.76
C PRO A 112 -8.51 -17.38 15.97
N ASN A 113 -9.60 -17.42 16.74
CA ASN A 113 -10.45 -16.27 17.00
C ASN A 113 -9.67 -15.16 17.72
N ARG A 114 -9.21 -14.17 16.96
CA ARG A 114 -8.50 -12.98 17.41
C ARG A 114 -9.27 -11.74 16.98
N ASN A 115 -9.27 -10.72 17.83
CA ASN A 115 -9.77 -9.40 17.45
C ASN A 115 -8.73 -8.72 16.56
N GLY A 116 -9.04 -8.58 15.26
CA GLY A 116 -8.12 -7.97 14.30
C GLY A 116 -7.74 -6.53 14.65
N TRP A 117 -8.62 -5.78 15.32
CA TRP A 117 -8.35 -4.38 15.65
C TRP A 117 -7.27 -4.18 16.71
N SER A 118 -7.09 -5.16 17.62
CA SER A 118 -6.04 -5.15 18.63
C SER A 118 -4.86 -6.06 18.26
N PHE A 119 -4.99 -6.85 17.19
CA PHE A 119 -3.94 -7.75 16.72
C PHE A 119 -2.91 -7.04 15.84
N TRP A 120 -3.38 -6.13 15.00
CA TRP A 120 -2.54 -5.34 14.11
C TRP A 120 -2.07 -4.07 14.81
N LEU A 121 -0.78 -3.76 14.67
CA LEU A 121 -0.09 -2.56 15.13
C LEU A 121 0.22 -1.67 13.93
N LEU A 122 0.23 -0.36 14.11
CA LEU A 122 0.57 0.61 13.08
C LEU A 122 2.09 0.64 12.86
N ASP A 123 2.52 0.54 11.59
CA ASP A 123 3.93 0.63 11.17
C ASP A 123 4.34 2.08 10.84
N ASP A 124 3.72 3.06 11.50
CA ASP A 124 4.00 4.49 11.38
C ASP A 124 5.04 4.99 12.42
N GLY A 125 5.61 4.07 13.19
CA GLY A 125 6.52 4.34 14.30
C GLY A 125 5.85 4.60 15.64
N SER A 126 4.52 4.73 15.70
CA SER A 126 3.78 4.85 16.96
C SER A 126 3.67 3.52 17.71
N GLY A 127 3.66 2.41 16.98
CA GLY A 127 3.33 1.08 17.54
C GLY A 127 1.93 1.02 18.14
N GLY A 128 1.05 1.95 17.81
CA GLY A 128 -0.34 1.96 18.25
C GLY A 128 -1.11 0.79 17.65
N VAL A 129 -2.18 0.35 18.29
CA VAL A 129 -3.07 -0.68 17.72
C VAL A 129 -3.89 -0.11 16.56
N LEU A 130 -4.27 -0.94 15.59
CA LEU A 130 -5.12 -0.53 14.48
C LEU A 130 -6.46 0.06 14.94
N GLN A 131 -6.97 -0.35 16.10
CA GLN A 131 -8.16 0.22 16.72
C GLN A 131 -8.09 1.75 16.91
N SER A 132 -6.89 2.31 17.08
CA SER A 132 -6.67 3.75 17.34
C SER A 132 -7.23 4.63 16.23
N ILE A 133 -7.18 4.17 14.99
CA ILE A 133 -7.62 4.93 13.81
C ILE A 133 -9.07 4.62 13.40
N ARG A 134 -9.77 3.77 14.15
CA ARG A 134 -11.14 3.34 13.83
C ARG A 134 -12.18 4.47 13.97
N HIS A 135 -11.90 5.46 14.80
CA HIS A 135 -12.82 6.56 15.14
C HIS A 135 -12.40 7.92 14.55
N SER A 136 -11.29 7.98 13.83
CA SER A 136 -10.75 9.22 13.27
C SER A 136 -11.21 9.51 11.83
N ALA A 137 -12.33 8.89 11.40
CA ALA A 137 -12.91 9.00 10.07
C ALA A 137 -14.27 9.71 10.11
#